data_AF-A0A2V6STG0-F1
#
_entry.id   AF-A0A2V6STG0-F1
#
_cell.length_a   1.000
_cell.length_b   1.000
_cell.length_c   1.000
_cell.angle_alpha   90.00
_cell.angle_beta   90.00
_cell.angle_gamma   90.00
#
_symmetry.space_group_name_H-M   'P 1'
#
loop_
_entity.id
_entity.type
_entity.pdbx_description
1 polymer ?
#
loop_
_entity_poly.entity_id
_entity_poly.type
_entity_poly.pdbx_seq_one_letter_code
_entity_poly.pdbx_strand_id
1 'polypeptide(L)'
;MAIVQAILALISRSLGSILSSLFGWAVVALFGQTTSREKAWLSGLVGAAAAWPILLLGIVWPRLAALVLAFVPLPSRIPTWSIRLVWVLLALAVPFALGIALAARARGVPPTIPGTAPATRLPGGLDPVRMTPIPHSPLSRSKGVRLLGGIPITLAIAASFFIVFVTTPVRRLLAIVRRQVDVQVPLVTDARGYELVAKEVAVTLTRHGFEVHAVEPPWWVTAPSKILFTFGGPSFRDYVPERLACLRGPRLEVVLYANGLAMRGSAQDTAWAHGLLVEALTAAPAYQTFDPGAQDIERQIRSVWAVFRQNPAAHVGAAALEARLDEITREIRNLPVDYKEWQIVYRQALQLDRALRGEKQMLEATVVADRLETHESTQEAHMTPESAETRALSVGTLINEIMGKVTLLAKKEIELAKVEVKADMESELAMAKGLAIAVLVTVLGLNMLLVALVFALATVMPGWLAALLIGGGLVVIGGILGYVSWTRRVTSPLALTRKTIREDSQWVKERLA
;
A
#
# COMPACT_ATOMS: atom_id res chain seq x y z
N MET A 1 -13.77 33.16 -24.18
CA MET A 1 -12.51 32.39 -24.38
C MET A 1 -11.79 32.08 -23.06
N ALA A 2 -11.52 33.06 -22.18
CA ALA A 2 -10.78 32.83 -20.92
C ALA A 2 -11.45 31.82 -19.95
N ILE A 3 -12.78 31.88 -19.79
CA ILE A 3 -13.52 30.94 -18.92
C ILE A 3 -13.44 29.51 -19.46
N VAL A 4 -13.59 29.33 -20.77
CA VAL A 4 -13.47 28.01 -21.43
C VAL A 4 -12.05 27.47 -21.29
N GLN A 5 -11.02 28.30 -21.46
CA GLN A 5 -9.63 27.90 -21.24
C GLN A 5 -9.36 27.55 -19.78
N ALA A 6 -9.91 28.29 -18.81
CA ALA A 6 -9.77 27.99 -17.38
C ALA A 6 -10.45 26.66 -17.00
N ILE A 7 -11.66 26.39 -17.51
CA ILE A 7 -12.36 25.12 -17.29
C ILE A 7 -11.59 23.97 -17.96
N LEU A 8 -11.14 24.15 -19.20
CA LEU A 8 -10.37 23.14 -19.92
C LEU A 8 -9.04 22.83 -19.20
N ALA A 9 -8.37 23.85 -18.65
CA ALA A 9 -7.15 23.71 -17.85
C ALA A 9 -7.42 23.02 -16.50
N LEU A 10 -8.56 23.29 -15.86
CA LEU A 10 -8.96 22.62 -14.62
C LEU A 10 -9.28 21.14 -14.87
N ILE A 11 -10.00 20.85 -15.96
CA ILE A 11 -10.33 19.48 -16.37
C ILE A 11 -9.05 18.74 -16.77
N SER A 12 -8.16 19.33 -17.55
CA SER A 12 -6.91 18.66 -17.94
C SER A 12 -5.98 18.41 -16.75
N ARG A 13 -5.89 19.35 -15.81
CA ARG A 13 -5.10 19.20 -14.57
C ARG A 13 -5.67 18.11 -13.66
N SER A 14 -6.98 18.08 -13.45
CA SER A 14 -7.64 17.05 -12.64
C SER A 14 -7.60 15.68 -13.31
N LEU A 15 -7.84 15.60 -14.63
CA LEU A 15 -7.73 14.36 -15.38
C LEU A 15 -6.30 13.80 -15.35
N GLY A 16 -5.30 14.69 -15.43
CA GLY A 16 -3.90 14.31 -15.29
C GLY A 16 -3.54 13.74 -13.91
N SER A 17 -4.02 14.35 -12.82
CA SER A 17 -3.76 13.85 -11.46
C SER A 17 -4.51 12.55 -11.15
N ILE A 18 -5.72 12.39 -11.68
CA ILE A 18 -6.48 11.15 -11.58
C ILE A 18 -5.76 10.06 -12.36
N LEU A 19 -5.39 10.32 -13.62
CA LEU A 19 -4.72 9.34 -14.48
C LEU A 19 -3.38 8.91 -13.91
N SER A 20 -2.57 9.83 -13.36
CA SER A 20 -1.29 9.50 -12.72
C SER A 20 -1.49 8.67 -11.45
N SER A 21 -2.54 8.94 -10.67
CA SER A 21 -2.90 8.15 -9.50
C SER A 21 -3.35 6.75 -9.89
N LEU A 22 -4.24 6.62 -10.87
CA LEU A 22 -4.72 5.34 -11.41
C LEU A 22 -3.56 4.50 -11.97
N PHE A 23 -2.69 5.15 -12.75
CA PHE A 23 -1.49 4.53 -13.29
C PHE A 23 -0.58 4.02 -12.17
N GLY A 24 -0.31 4.86 -11.16
CA GLY A 24 0.48 4.48 -10.00
C GLY A 24 -0.11 3.29 -9.22
N TRP A 25 -1.43 3.24 -9.06
CA TRP A 25 -2.10 2.10 -8.42
C TRP A 25 -2.00 0.84 -9.27
N ALA A 26 -2.14 0.96 -10.59
CA ALA A 26 -2.07 -0.18 -11.49
C ALA A 26 -0.66 -0.80 -11.54
N VAL A 27 0.39 0.02 -11.53
CA VAL A 27 1.78 -0.47 -11.45
C VAL A 27 2.00 -1.25 -10.14
N VAL A 28 1.55 -0.70 -9.00
CA VAL A 28 1.68 -1.36 -7.69
C VAL A 28 0.84 -2.64 -7.62
N ALA A 29 -0.35 -2.65 -8.19
CA ALA A 29 -1.19 -3.85 -8.22
C ALA A 29 -0.64 -4.95 -9.14
N LEU A 30 0.15 -4.59 -10.17
CA LEU A 30 0.75 -5.55 -11.09
C LEU A 30 2.07 -6.14 -10.58
N PHE A 31 2.91 -5.33 -9.94
CA PHE A 31 4.27 -5.74 -9.51
C PHE A 31 4.46 -5.79 -7.99
N GLY A 32 3.44 -5.44 -7.21
CA GLY A 32 3.55 -5.28 -5.76
C GLY A 32 4.23 -3.97 -5.36
N GLN A 33 4.61 -3.88 -4.08
CA GLN A 33 5.44 -2.78 -3.60
C GLN A 33 6.90 -3.05 -3.97
N THR A 34 7.58 -1.98 -4.39
CA THR A 34 8.99 -2.01 -4.79
C THR A 34 9.67 -0.72 -4.33
N THR A 35 11.00 -0.70 -4.30
CA THR A 35 11.77 0.51 -3.98
C THR A 35 11.42 1.68 -4.92
N SER A 36 11.60 2.93 -4.47
CA SER A 36 11.28 4.12 -5.26
C SER A 36 11.97 4.14 -6.63
N ARG A 37 13.24 3.69 -6.68
CA ARG A 37 14.04 3.60 -7.92
C ARG A 37 13.48 2.55 -8.87
N GLU A 38 13.16 1.37 -8.35
CA GLU A 38 12.58 0.29 -9.13
C GLU A 38 11.17 0.63 -9.61
N LYS A 39 10.36 1.27 -8.76
CA LYS A 39 9.02 1.73 -9.10
C LYS A 39 9.06 2.72 -10.26
N ALA A 40 9.99 3.67 -10.27
CA ALA A 40 10.15 4.62 -11.37
C ALA A 40 10.48 3.90 -12.68
N TRP A 41 11.36 2.89 -12.64
CA TRP A 41 11.70 2.08 -13.80
C TRP A 41 10.53 1.21 -14.29
N LEU A 42 9.85 0.48 -13.40
CA LEU A 42 8.67 -0.31 -13.72
C LEU A 42 7.54 0.56 -14.27
N SER A 43 7.35 1.76 -13.71
CA SER A 43 6.39 2.75 -14.22
C SER A 43 6.73 3.18 -15.64
N GLY A 44 8.01 3.45 -15.94
CA GLY A 44 8.45 3.76 -17.31
C GLY A 44 8.21 2.60 -18.27
N LEU A 45 8.50 1.38 -17.83
CA LEU A 45 8.31 0.15 -18.62
C LEU A 45 6.83 -0.11 -18.94
N VAL A 46 5.98 -0.04 -17.91
CA VAL A 46 4.52 -0.18 -18.07
C VAL A 46 3.94 0.95 -18.91
N GLY A 47 4.43 2.18 -18.74
CA GLY A 47 4.00 3.32 -19.53
C GLY A 47 4.30 3.13 -21.02
N ALA A 48 5.51 2.66 -21.35
CA ALA A 48 5.89 2.31 -22.70
C ALA A 48 5.04 1.16 -23.27
N ALA A 49 4.81 0.10 -22.48
CA ALA A 49 3.96 -1.01 -22.89
C ALA A 49 2.50 -0.59 -23.11
N ALA A 50 1.92 0.21 -22.21
CA ALA A 50 0.54 0.71 -22.32
C ALA A 50 0.35 1.67 -23.50
N ALA A 51 1.40 2.42 -23.86
CA ALA A 51 1.40 3.27 -25.05
C ALA A 51 1.41 2.45 -26.35
N TRP A 52 1.92 1.22 -26.34
CA TRP A 52 2.10 0.43 -27.57
C TRP A 52 0.79 0.10 -28.31
N PRO A 53 -0.29 -0.39 -27.67
CA PRO A 53 -1.57 -0.58 -28.35
C PRO A 53 -2.15 0.72 -28.91
N ILE A 54 -1.95 1.84 -28.21
CA ILE A 54 -2.33 3.17 -28.73
C ILE A 54 -1.54 3.41 -30.01
N LEU A 55 -0.21 3.26 -29.98
CA LEU A 55 0.69 3.37 -31.14
C LEU A 55 0.40 2.39 -32.28
N LEU A 56 -0.35 1.31 -32.09
CA LEU A 56 -0.85 0.49 -33.19
C LEU A 56 -2.15 1.07 -33.74
N LEU A 57 -3.04 1.48 -32.85
CA LEU A 57 -4.40 1.91 -33.20
C LEU A 57 -4.43 3.15 -34.10
N GLY A 58 -3.56 4.12 -33.90
CA GLY A 58 -3.42 5.26 -34.80
C GLY A 58 -2.56 5.06 -36.06
N ILE A 59 -1.91 3.89 -36.25
CA ILE A 59 -1.41 3.48 -37.58
C ILE A 59 -2.62 3.15 -38.42
N VAL A 60 -3.57 2.41 -37.84
CA VAL A 60 -4.84 2.01 -38.46
C VAL A 60 -5.78 3.22 -38.61
N TRP A 61 -5.92 4.04 -37.57
CA TRP A 61 -6.78 5.24 -37.54
C TRP A 61 -5.98 6.53 -37.29
N PRO A 62 -5.44 7.18 -38.34
CA PRO A 62 -4.57 8.35 -38.20
C PRO A 62 -5.21 9.56 -37.49
N ARG A 63 -6.55 9.62 -37.42
CA ARG A 63 -7.27 10.63 -36.61
C ARG A 63 -6.97 10.53 -35.12
N LEU A 64 -6.71 9.33 -34.61
CA LEU A 64 -6.32 9.13 -33.21
C LEU A 64 -4.89 9.61 -32.94
N ALA A 65 -3.97 9.40 -33.88
CA ALA A 65 -2.63 9.96 -33.78
C ALA A 65 -2.67 11.50 -33.75
N ALA A 66 -3.55 12.11 -34.56
CA ALA A 66 -3.78 13.55 -34.54
C ALA A 66 -4.38 14.05 -33.21
N LEU A 67 -5.28 13.29 -32.56
CA LEU A 67 -5.82 13.62 -31.24
C LEU A 67 -4.73 13.65 -30.16
N VAL A 68 -3.83 12.66 -30.17
CA VAL A 68 -2.70 12.60 -29.23
C VAL A 68 -1.70 13.75 -29.50
N LEU A 69 -1.44 14.04 -30.77
CA LEU A 69 -0.53 15.11 -31.18
C LEU A 69 -1.15 16.50 -31.08
N ALA A 70 -2.46 16.64 -30.90
CA ALA A 70 -3.13 17.94 -30.73
C ALA A 70 -2.64 18.69 -29.47
N PHE A 71 -2.09 17.97 -28.50
CA PHE A 71 -1.47 18.54 -27.30
C PHE A 71 -0.01 18.95 -27.49
N VAL A 72 0.59 18.63 -28.64
CA VAL A 72 1.96 18.99 -29.00
C VAL A 72 1.89 20.10 -30.05
N PRO A 73 2.43 21.31 -29.79
CA PRO A 73 2.44 22.38 -30.78
C PRO A 73 3.35 21.98 -31.95
N LEU A 74 2.78 21.42 -33.01
CA LEU A 74 3.51 21.03 -34.21
C LEU A 74 3.58 22.23 -35.17
N PRO A 75 4.78 22.65 -35.61
CA PRO A 75 4.91 23.68 -36.62
C PRO A 75 4.32 23.22 -37.95
N SER A 76 3.64 24.12 -38.66
CA SER A 76 2.90 23.87 -39.91
C SER A 76 3.74 23.36 -41.09
N ARG A 77 5.08 23.25 -40.93
CA ARG A 77 6.02 22.76 -41.94
C ARG A 77 6.24 21.25 -41.93
N ILE A 78 5.67 20.51 -40.98
CA ILE A 78 5.90 19.06 -40.88
C ILE A 78 4.93 18.30 -41.80
N PRO A 79 5.42 17.52 -42.77
CA PRO A 79 4.57 16.73 -43.66
C PRO A 79 3.82 15.64 -42.88
N THR A 80 2.55 15.41 -43.21
CA THR A 80 1.71 14.40 -42.54
C THR A 80 2.23 12.96 -42.67
N TRP A 81 3.01 12.64 -43.71
CA TRP A 81 3.65 11.32 -43.87
C TRP A 81 4.77 11.08 -42.85
N SER A 82 5.48 12.13 -42.41
CA SER A 82 6.55 12.03 -41.41
C SER A 82 6.00 11.63 -40.04
N ILE A 83 4.81 12.14 -39.68
CA ILE A 83 4.11 11.74 -38.46
C ILE A 83 3.80 10.24 -38.47
N ARG A 84 3.34 9.70 -39.61
CA ARG A 84 3.06 8.27 -39.76
C ARG A 84 4.32 7.42 -39.65
N LEU A 85 5.43 7.84 -40.29
CA LEU A 85 6.71 7.14 -40.16
C LEU A 85 7.24 7.14 -38.74
N VAL A 86 7.17 8.28 -38.04
CA VAL A 86 7.56 8.38 -36.63
C VAL A 86 6.71 7.44 -35.78
N TRP A 87 5.41 7.36 -36.04
CA TRP A 87 4.49 6.47 -35.32
C TRP A 87 4.78 4.98 -35.56
N VAL A 88 5.00 4.59 -36.82
CA VAL A 88 5.39 3.21 -37.19
C VAL A 88 6.74 2.85 -36.57
N LEU A 89 7.71 3.76 -36.61
CA LEU A 89 9.02 3.58 -35.99
C LEU A 89 8.89 3.40 -34.48
N LEU A 90 8.08 4.22 -33.81
CA LEU A 90 7.79 4.09 -32.37
C LEU A 90 7.11 2.76 -32.05
N ALA A 91 6.10 2.36 -32.83
CA ALA A 91 5.40 1.09 -32.65
C ALA A 91 6.32 -0.12 -32.82
N LEU A 92 7.34 -0.04 -33.68
CA LEU A 92 8.34 -1.09 -33.86
C LEU A 92 9.43 -1.04 -32.76
N ALA A 93 9.87 0.16 -32.38
CA ALA A 93 10.97 0.35 -31.43
C ALA A 93 10.58 0.02 -29.98
N VAL A 94 9.34 0.31 -29.57
CA VAL A 94 8.89 0.11 -28.18
C VAL A 94 9.03 -1.35 -27.73
N PRO A 95 8.49 -2.36 -28.43
CA PRO A 95 8.64 -3.74 -28.00
C PRO A 95 10.08 -4.22 -27.93
N PHE A 96 10.91 -3.75 -28.87
CA PHE A 96 12.32 -4.07 -28.93
C PHE A 96 13.09 -3.50 -27.74
N ALA A 97 12.85 -2.22 -27.43
CA ALA A 97 13.46 -1.53 -26.30
C ALA A 97 13.06 -2.20 -24.97
N LEU A 98 11.78 -2.56 -24.80
CA LEU A 98 11.30 -3.31 -23.63
C LEU A 98 11.97 -4.69 -23.50
N GLY A 99 12.08 -5.43 -24.61
CA GLY A 99 12.75 -6.74 -24.63
C GLY A 99 14.22 -6.67 -24.19
N ILE A 100 14.96 -5.67 -24.69
CA ILE A 100 16.36 -5.43 -24.27
C ILE A 100 16.43 -5.00 -22.81
N ALA A 101 15.58 -4.07 -22.37
CA ALA A 101 15.56 -3.57 -21.00
C ALA A 101 15.33 -4.69 -19.97
N LEU A 102 14.41 -5.62 -20.26
CA LEU A 102 14.14 -6.77 -19.38
C LEU A 102 15.27 -7.81 -19.42
N ALA A 103 15.80 -8.12 -20.61
CA ALA A 103 16.91 -9.06 -20.76
C ALA A 103 18.19 -8.58 -20.06
N ALA A 104 18.43 -7.26 -20.03
CA ALA A 104 19.56 -6.67 -19.34
C ALA A 104 19.50 -6.89 -17.81
N ARG A 105 18.29 -7.01 -17.23
CA ARG A 105 18.04 -7.10 -15.79
C ARG A 105 17.91 -8.53 -15.26
N ALA A 106 17.45 -9.48 -16.07
CA ALA A 106 17.42 -10.91 -15.73
C ALA A 106 18.81 -11.56 -15.50
N ARG A 107 19.88 -10.76 -15.52
CA ARG A 107 21.26 -11.15 -15.22
C ARG A 107 21.59 -11.15 -13.71
N GLY A 108 20.68 -10.70 -12.85
CA GLY A 108 20.84 -10.80 -11.39
C GLY A 108 20.39 -12.17 -10.89
N VAL A 109 21.25 -12.89 -10.18
CA VAL A 109 20.87 -14.09 -9.43
C VAL A 109 19.96 -13.64 -8.27
N PRO A 110 18.76 -14.22 -8.08
CA PRO A 110 17.90 -13.85 -6.97
C PRO A 110 18.61 -14.13 -5.64
N PRO A 111 18.51 -13.23 -4.64
CA PRO A 111 19.07 -13.48 -3.32
C PRO A 111 18.42 -14.73 -2.73
N THR A 112 19.24 -15.73 -2.40
CA THR A 112 18.78 -16.93 -1.71
C THR A 112 18.63 -16.60 -0.23
N ILE A 113 17.44 -16.84 0.34
CA ILE A 113 17.23 -16.59 1.77
C ILE A 113 17.94 -17.71 2.55
N PRO A 114 18.86 -17.39 3.48
CA PRO A 114 19.50 -18.42 4.31
C PRO A 114 18.44 -19.22 5.08
N GLY A 115 18.50 -20.56 4.99
CA GLY A 115 17.51 -21.48 5.58
C GLY A 115 16.52 -22.10 4.59
N THR A 116 16.48 -21.64 3.33
CA THR A 116 15.64 -22.24 2.26
C THR A 116 16.43 -22.97 1.19
N ALA A 117 17.77 -22.90 1.24
CA ALA A 117 18.67 -23.56 0.30
C ALA A 117 18.52 -25.10 0.35
N PRO A 118 18.63 -25.82 -0.78
CA PRO A 118 18.73 -27.27 -0.77
C PRO A 118 19.96 -27.69 0.05
N ALA A 119 19.78 -28.60 1.01
CA ALA A 119 20.86 -29.20 1.77
C ALA A 119 21.83 -29.92 0.82
N THR A 120 22.89 -29.24 0.39
CA THR A 120 23.85 -29.80 -0.58
C THR A 120 24.98 -30.61 0.04
N ARG A 121 24.94 -30.92 1.34
CA ARG A 121 25.83 -31.94 1.94
C ARG A 121 25.14 -32.64 3.10
N LEU A 122 24.62 -33.84 2.85
CA LEU A 122 24.54 -34.87 3.88
C LEU A 122 25.89 -35.60 3.89
N PRO A 123 26.56 -35.76 5.04
CA PRO A 123 27.70 -36.65 5.16
C PRO A 123 27.18 -38.09 5.15
N GLY A 124 27.16 -38.70 3.97
CA GLY A 124 26.70 -40.08 3.77
C GLY A 124 26.43 -40.32 2.30
N GLY A 125 27.35 -41.03 1.64
CA GLY A 125 27.31 -41.30 0.20
C GLY A 125 26.08 -42.12 -0.19
N LEU A 126 25.03 -41.42 -0.65
CA LEU A 126 23.97 -41.97 -1.46
C LEU A 126 23.85 -41.09 -2.70
N ASP A 127 23.76 -41.76 -3.86
CA ASP A 127 23.85 -41.15 -5.18
C ASP A 127 22.98 -39.90 -5.31
N PRO A 128 23.46 -38.84 -5.96
CA PRO A 128 22.65 -37.67 -6.21
C PRO A 128 21.43 -38.11 -7.01
N VAL A 129 20.25 -37.99 -6.39
CA VAL A 129 18.96 -38.04 -7.08
C VAL A 129 19.13 -37.23 -8.34
N ARG A 130 19.00 -37.87 -9.52
CA ARG A 130 19.08 -37.20 -10.82
C ARG A 130 18.16 -35.98 -10.77
N MET A 131 18.76 -34.82 -10.56
CA MET A 131 18.10 -33.55 -10.84
C MET A 131 17.81 -33.59 -12.33
N THR A 132 16.54 -33.78 -12.69
CA THR A 132 16.06 -33.36 -13.99
C THR A 132 16.56 -31.93 -14.19
N PRO A 133 17.30 -31.64 -15.27
CA PRO A 133 17.86 -30.31 -15.49
C PRO A 133 16.74 -29.28 -15.36
N ILE A 134 16.94 -28.25 -14.53
CA ILE A 134 16.08 -27.06 -14.52
C ILE A 134 15.99 -26.60 -15.99
N PRO A 135 14.79 -26.51 -16.60
CA PRO A 135 14.68 -26.17 -18.00
C PRO A 135 15.22 -24.76 -18.25
N HIS A 136 16.41 -24.73 -18.84
CA HIS A 136 17.00 -23.71 -19.70
C HIS A 136 17.09 -22.28 -19.14
N SER A 137 18.31 -21.87 -18.79
CA SER A 137 18.69 -20.46 -18.82
C SER A 137 18.39 -19.87 -20.21
N PRO A 138 17.89 -18.62 -20.32
CA PRO A 138 17.50 -17.99 -21.59
C PRO A 138 18.68 -17.73 -22.56
N LEU A 139 19.88 -18.21 -22.21
CA LEU A 139 21.13 -17.97 -22.92
C LEU A 139 21.35 -18.90 -24.12
N SER A 140 20.53 -19.94 -24.33
CA SER A 140 20.63 -20.84 -25.49
C SER A 140 19.89 -20.35 -26.75
N ARG A 141 19.00 -19.35 -26.66
CA ARG A 141 18.26 -18.85 -27.84
C ARG A 141 19.07 -17.84 -28.65
N SER A 142 19.00 -17.97 -29.99
CA SER A 142 19.66 -17.10 -30.97
C SER A 142 19.27 -15.62 -30.78
N LYS A 143 20.18 -14.70 -31.14
CA LYS A 143 20.01 -13.25 -30.94
C LYS A 143 18.70 -12.72 -31.56
N GLY A 144 18.25 -13.28 -32.69
CA GLY A 144 16.99 -12.90 -33.36
C GLY A 144 15.72 -13.30 -32.61
N VAL A 145 15.71 -14.46 -31.93
CA VAL A 145 14.55 -14.90 -31.13
C VAL A 145 14.43 -14.10 -29.83
N ARG A 146 15.54 -13.57 -29.29
CA ARG A 146 15.51 -12.62 -28.15
C ARG A 146 14.92 -11.27 -28.56
N LEU A 147 15.22 -10.84 -29.77
CA LEU A 147 14.75 -9.60 -30.37
C LEU A 147 13.23 -9.60 -30.62
N LEU A 148 12.71 -10.69 -31.19
CA LEU A 148 11.28 -10.89 -31.43
C LEU A 148 10.49 -11.22 -30.15
N GLY A 149 11.17 -11.63 -29.07
CA GLY A 149 10.57 -11.86 -27.75
C GLY A 149 10.02 -10.60 -27.08
N GLY A 150 10.41 -9.40 -27.53
CA GLY A 150 9.89 -8.15 -26.99
C GLY A 150 8.40 -7.89 -27.27
N ILE A 151 7.88 -8.37 -28.41
CA ILE A 151 6.47 -8.21 -28.79
C ILE A 151 5.50 -8.94 -27.84
N PRO A 152 5.63 -10.26 -27.60
CA PRO A 152 4.73 -10.96 -26.68
C PRO A 152 4.82 -10.41 -25.25
N ILE A 153 6.02 -10.03 -24.80
CA ILE A 153 6.23 -9.41 -23.48
C ILE A 153 5.49 -8.07 -23.38
N THR A 154 5.62 -7.21 -24.39
CA THR A 154 4.97 -5.90 -24.40
C THR A 154 3.45 -6.04 -24.43
N LEU A 155 2.93 -6.97 -25.23
CA LEU A 155 1.51 -7.32 -25.25
C LEU A 155 1.04 -7.82 -23.88
N ALA A 156 1.82 -8.69 -23.21
CA ALA A 156 1.49 -9.24 -21.90
C ALA A 156 1.35 -8.14 -20.85
N ILE A 157 2.34 -7.23 -20.78
CA ILE A 157 2.37 -6.12 -19.82
C ILE A 157 1.23 -5.15 -20.13
N ALA A 158 1.01 -4.81 -21.40
CA ALA A 158 -0.06 -3.90 -21.81
C ALA A 158 -1.43 -4.47 -21.44
N ALA A 159 -1.73 -5.72 -21.82
CA ALA A 159 -3.01 -6.36 -21.52
C ALA A 159 -3.25 -6.47 -20.01
N SER A 160 -2.24 -6.89 -19.25
CA SER A 160 -2.32 -6.99 -17.79
C SER A 160 -2.52 -5.62 -17.14
N PHE A 161 -1.81 -4.60 -17.62
CA PHE A 161 -1.97 -3.22 -17.18
C PHE A 161 -3.39 -2.72 -17.41
N PHE A 162 -3.97 -2.89 -18.60
CA PHE A 162 -5.33 -2.42 -18.88
C PHE A 162 -6.39 -3.10 -17.99
N ILE A 163 -6.25 -4.40 -17.75
CA ILE A 163 -7.13 -5.13 -16.82
C ILE A 163 -7.04 -4.51 -15.42
N VAL A 164 -5.83 -4.32 -14.89
CA VAL A 164 -5.60 -3.76 -13.56
C VAL A 164 -6.03 -2.30 -13.48
N PHE A 165 -5.74 -1.50 -14.52
CA PHE A 165 -6.08 -0.08 -14.62
C PHE A 165 -7.60 0.16 -14.56
N VAL A 166 -8.40 -0.74 -15.10
CA VAL A 166 -9.86 -0.67 -15.01
C VAL A 166 -10.36 -1.25 -13.68
N THR A 167 -9.87 -2.43 -13.29
CA THR A 167 -10.42 -3.15 -12.14
C THR A 167 -10.06 -2.53 -10.79
N THR A 168 -8.85 -1.96 -10.65
CA THR A 168 -8.36 -1.37 -9.39
C THR A 168 -9.22 -0.20 -8.90
N PRO A 169 -9.51 0.84 -9.70
CA PRO A 169 -10.39 1.92 -9.27
C PRO A 169 -11.82 1.45 -8.96
N VAL A 170 -12.40 0.55 -9.75
CA VAL A 170 -13.75 0.01 -9.49
C VAL A 170 -13.79 -0.67 -8.11
N ARG A 171 -12.77 -1.46 -7.77
CA ARG A 171 -12.68 -2.09 -6.43
C ARG A 171 -12.51 -1.08 -5.33
N ARG A 172 -11.68 -0.07 -5.55
CA ARG A 172 -11.44 0.96 -4.53
C ARG A 172 -12.72 1.73 -4.25
N LEU A 173 -13.51 2.02 -5.29
CA LEU A 173 -14.84 2.60 -5.16
C LEU A 173 -15.80 1.67 -4.39
N LEU A 174 -15.84 0.38 -4.74
CA LEU A 174 -16.64 -0.63 -4.03
C LEU A 174 -16.22 -0.79 -2.57
N ALA A 175 -14.92 -0.74 -2.27
CA ALA A 175 -14.38 -0.81 -0.92
C ALA A 175 -14.80 0.41 -0.10
N ILE A 176 -14.78 1.61 -0.69
CA ILE A 176 -15.30 2.83 -0.05
C ILE A 176 -16.79 2.68 0.27
N VAL A 177 -17.59 2.18 -0.68
CA VAL A 177 -19.03 1.92 -0.46
C VAL A 177 -19.24 0.89 0.67
N ARG A 178 -18.37 -0.11 0.77
CA ARG A 178 -18.41 -1.16 1.81
C ARG A 178 -17.70 -0.79 3.11
N ARG A 179 -17.20 0.46 3.26
CA ARG A 179 -16.41 0.93 4.42
C ARG A 179 -15.18 0.05 4.73
N GLN A 180 -14.57 -0.52 3.70
CA GLN A 180 -13.36 -1.34 3.81
C GLN A 180 -12.11 -0.54 3.46
N VAL A 181 -11.02 -0.81 4.17
CA VAL A 181 -9.69 -0.23 3.94
C VAL A 181 -8.74 -1.31 3.42
N ASP A 182 -7.84 -0.93 2.54
CA ASP A 182 -6.77 -1.79 2.01
C ASP A 182 -5.45 -1.37 2.67
N VAL A 183 -4.84 -2.29 3.41
CA VAL A 183 -3.60 -2.08 4.16
C VAL A 183 -2.58 -3.10 3.67
N GLN A 184 -1.37 -2.64 3.36
CA GLN A 184 -0.30 -3.50 2.86
C GLN A 184 0.87 -3.53 3.83
N VAL A 185 1.42 -4.72 4.03
CA VAL A 185 2.65 -4.98 4.79
C VAL A 185 3.73 -5.36 3.78
N PRO A 186 4.88 -4.67 3.77
CA PRO A 186 6.02 -5.08 2.95
C PRO A 186 6.50 -6.46 3.41
N LEU A 187 6.62 -7.40 2.47
CA LEU A 187 7.00 -8.77 2.77
C LEU A 187 7.62 -9.43 1.54
N VAL A 188 8.94 -9.58 1.55
CA VAL A 188 9.70 -10.26 0.50
C VAL A 188 9.93 -11.70 0.93
N THR A 189 9.47 -12.64 0.11
CA THR A 189 9.57 -14.08 0.35
C THR A 189 10.17 -14.79 -0.85
N ASP A 190 10.88 -15.90 -0.62
CA ASP A 190 11.27 -16.80 -1.70
C ASP A 190 10.23 -17.92 -1.90
N ALA A 191 10.37 -18.71 -2.96
CA ALA A 191 9.39 -19.73 -3.33
C ALA A 191 9.13 -20.80 -2.24
N ARG A 192 10.09 -21.07 -1.35
CA ARG A 192 9.94 -22.08 -0.27
C ARG A 192 9.47 -21.44 1.04
N GLY A 193 9.97 -20.25 1.35
CA GLY A 193 9.54 -19.41 2.44
C GLY A 193 8.09 -18.98 2.28
N TYR A 194 7.60 -18.85 1.04
CA TYR A 194 6.22 -18.49 0.74
C TYR A 194 5.19 -19.38 1.43
N GLU A 195 5.33 -20.71 1.34
CA GLU A 195 4.38 -21.65 1.97
C GLU A 195 4.46 -21.59 3.49
N LEU A 196 5.67 -21.47 4.05
CA LEU A 196 5.89 -21.33 5.50
C LEU A 196 5.24 -20.04 6.01
N VAL A 197 5.42 -18.93 5.30
CA VAL A 197 4.86 -17.62 5.64
C VAL A 197 3.34 -17.63 5.50
N ALA A 198 2.78 -18.20 4.43
CA ALA A 198 1.35 -18.31 4.25
C ALA A 198 0.70 -19.11 5.40
N LYS A 199 1.34 -20.20 5.83
CA LYS A 199 0.91 -20.99 6.98
C LYS A 199 0.99 -20.20 8.28
N GLU A 200 2.10 -19.49 8.51
CA GLU A 200 2.29 -18.67 9.70
C GLU A 200 1.23 -17.56 9.80
N VAL A 201 0.92 -16.89 8.68
CA VAL A 201 -0.15 -15.88 8.59
C VAL A 201 -1.50 -16.49 8.97
N ALA A 202 -1.86 -17.64 8.40
CA ALA A 202 -3.14 -18.31 8.69
C ALA A 202 -3.24 -18.72 10.16
N VAL A 203 -2.19 -19.32 10.72
CA VAL A 203 -2.12 -19.76 12.12
C VAL A 203 -2.22 -18.57 13.06
N THR A 204 -1.47 -17.50 12.79
CA THR A 204 -1.46 -16.28 13.61
C THR A 204 -2.84 -15.64 13.64
N LEU A 205 -3.48 -15.45 12.48
CA LEU A 205 -4.81 -14.84 12.41
C LEU A 205 -5.86 -15.70 13.13
N THR A 206 -5.85 -17.01 12.90
CA THR A 206 -6.80 -17.94 13.54
C THR A 206 -6.62 -17.98 15.05
N ARG A 207 -5.37 -17.99 15.54
CA ARG A 207 -5.06 -17.94 16.98
C ARG A 207 -5.61 -16.69 17.66
N HIS A 208 -5.71 -15.57 16.93
CA HIS A 208 -6.15 -14.28 17.44
C HIS A 208 -7.59 -13.92 17.05
N GLY A 209 -8.44 -14.93 16.79
CA GLY A 209 -9.89 -14.76 16.64
C GLY A 209 -10.37 -14.34 15.25
N PHE A 210 -9.50 -14.34 14.24
CA PHE A 210 -9.92 -14.16 12.85
C PHE A 210 -10.22 -15.52 12.21
N GLU A 211 -11.49 -15.75 11.89
CA GLU A 211 -11.91 -16.93 11.11
C GLU A 211 -11.50 -16.78 9.64
N VAL A 212 -10.29 -17.20 9.30
CA VAL A 212 -9.76 -17.13 7.93
C VAL A 212 -9.55 -18.51 7.34
N HIS A 213 -9.99 -18.70 6.10
CA HIS A 213 -9.86 -19.96 5.37
C HIS A 213 -9.16 -19.73 4.04
N ALA A 214 -8.39 -20.71 3.58
CA ALA A 214 -7.76 -20.66 2.26
C ALA A 214 -8.84 -20.74 1.16
N VAL A 215 -8.86 -19.76 0.26
CA VAL A 215 -9.79 -19.68 -0.86
C VAL A 215 -9.01 -19.54 -2.16
N GLU A 216 -9.54 -20.08 -3.25
CA GLU A 216 -8.95 -19.84 -4.57
C GLU A 216 -8.92 -18.34 -4.89
N PRO A 217 -7.79 -17.80 -5.36
CA PRO A 217 -7.69 -16.38 -5.61
C PRO A 217 -8.64 -16.00 -6.75
N PRO A 218 -9.39 -14.91 -6.61
CA PRO A 218 -10.36 -14.54 -7.62
C PRO A 218 -9.72 -14.24 -8.98
N TRP A 219 -10.49 -14.41 -10.06
CA TRP A 219 -10.01 -14.28 -11.45
C TRP A 219 -9.26 -12.97 -11.75
N TRP A 220 -9.65 -11.87 -11.13
CA TRP A 220 -9.03 -10.56 -11.35
C TRP A 220 -7.63 -10.42 -10.73
N VAL A 221 -7.29 -11.26 -9.73
CA VAL A 221 -5.94 -11.31 -9.14
C VAL A 221 -5.06 -12.26 -9.96
N THR A 222 -5.66 -13.33 -10.48
CA THR A 222 -4.95 -14.37 -11.25
C THR A 222 -4.83 -14.06 -12.74
N ALA A 223 -5.71 -13.25 -13.32
CA ALA A 223 -5.69 -12.97 -14.76
C ALA A 223 -4.46 -12.14 -15.18
N PRO A 224 -4.12 -11.01 -14.52
CA PRO A 224 -2.92 -10.24 -14.89
C PRO A 224 -1.64 -11.07 -14.75
N SER A 225 -1.51 -11.83 -13.66
CA SER A 225 -0.38 -12.71 -13.43
C SER A 225 -0.32 -13.84 -14.47
N LYS A 226 -1.43 -14.51 -14.77
CA LYS A 226 -1.50 -15.57 -15.78
C LYS A 226 -1.13 -15.07 -17.18
N ILE A 227 -1.55 -13.86 -17.55
CA ILE A 227 -1.17 -13.22 -18.82
C ILE A 227 0.34 -12.95 -18.84
N LEU A 228 0.89 -12.37 -17.77
CA LEU A 228 2.34 -12.15 -17.63
C LEU A 228 3.13 -13.45 -17.70
N PHE A 229 2.65 -14.54 -17.08
CA PHE A 229 3.33 -15.84 -17.16
C PHE A 229 3.26 -16.47 -18.56
N THR A 230 2.09 -16.45 -19.17
CA THR A 230 1.86 -17.14 -20.46
C THR A 230 2.62 -16.44 -21.59
N PHE A 231 2.66 -15.10 -21.58
CA PHE A 231 3.20 -14.30 -22.68
C PHE A 231 4.53 -13.60 -22.35
N GLY A 232 4.83 -13.36 -21.07
CA GLY A 232 6.04 -12.67 -20.61
C GLY A 232 7.28 -13.56 -20.43
N GLY A 233 7.11 -14.87 -20.38
CA GLY A 233 8.22 -15.84 -20.31
C GLY A 233 8.97 -15.88 -18.96
N PRO A 234 10.18 -16.48 -18.91
CA PRO A 234 10.94 -16.68 -17.67
C PRO A 234 11.25 -15.39 -16.90
N SER A 235 11.33 -14.24 -17.59
CA SER A 235 11.71 -12.94 -17.02
C SER A 235 10.74 -12.40 -15.97
N PHE A 236 9.51 -12.92 -15.88
CA PHE A 236 8.51 -12.51 -14.88
C PHE A 236 8.31 -13.52 -13.75
N ARG A 237 8.94 -14.72 -13.84
CA ARG A 237 8.85 -15.74 -12.79
C ARG A 237 9.44 -15.30 -11.46
N ASP A 238 10.39 -14.35 -11.50
CA ASP A 238 11.01 -13.79 -10.30
C ASP A 238 10.15 -12.72 -9.60
N TYR A 239 9.14 -12.17 -10.28
CA TYR A 239 8.32 -11.06 -9.76
C TYR A 239 6.90 -11.47 -9.36
N VAL A 240 6.40 -12.57 -9.92
CA VAL A 240 5.01 -13.02 -9.72
C VAL A 240 5.04 -14.47 -9.23
N PRO A 241 4.40 -14.82 -8.11
CA PRO A 241 4.30 -16.21 -7.65
C PRO A 241 3.37 -17.05 -8.56
N GLU A 242 3.70 -18.33 -8.77
CA GLU A 242 2.83 -19.25 -9.54
C GLU A 242 1.55 -19.63 -8.76
N ARG A 243 1.54 -19.50 -7.43
CA ARG A 243 0.37 -19.72 -6.57
C ARG A 243 0.25 -18.58 -5.56
N LEU A 244 -0.90 -17.89 -5.57
CA LEU A 244 -1.23 -16.87 -4.58
C LEU A 244 -2.01 -17.54 -3.44
N ALA A 245 -1.54 -17.39 -2.21
CA ALA A 245 -2.28 -17.74 -1.01
C ALA A 245 -3.25 -16.60 -0.69
N CYS A 246 -4.55 -16.92 -0.77
CA CYS A 246 -5.63 -16.02 -0.38
C CYS A 246 -6.35 -16.62 0.82
N LEU A 247 -6.41 -15.86 1.91
CA LEU A 247 -7.12 -16.20 3.13
C LEU A 247 -8.33 -15.27 3.22
N ARG A 248 -9.53 -15.82 3.36
CA ARG A 248 -10.75 -15.03 3.46
C ARG A 248 -11.56 -15.44 4.68
N GLY A 249 -12.01 -14.43 5.41
CA GLY A 249 -12.95 -14.52 6.51
C GLY A 249 -14.08 -13.48 6.39
N PRO A 250 -15.04 -13.48 7.32
CA PRO A 250 -16.16 -12.54 7.32
C PRO A 250 -15.72 -11.09 7.57
N ARG A 251 -14.66 -10.89 8.36
CA ARG A 251 -14.14 -9.56 8.77
C ARG A 251 -12.88 -9.12 8.02
N LEU A 252 -12.12 -10.07 7.52
CA LEU A 252 -10.78 -9.84 7.00
C LEU A 252 -10.49 -10.74 5.78
N GLU A 253 -9.96 -10.14 4.73
CA GLU A 253 -9.38 -10.81 3.57
C GLU A 253 -7.89 -10.50 3.54
N VAL A 254 -7.05 -11.53 3.41
CA VAL A 254 -5.59 -11.41 3.36
C VAL A 254 -5.08 -12.10 2.10
N VAL A 255 -4.22 -11.41 1.34
CA VAL A 255 -3.62 -11.92 0.12
C VAL A 255 -2.10 -11.78 0.22
N LEU A 256 -1.41 -12.90 0.10
CA LEU A 256 0.04 -12.95 0.09
C LEU A 256 0.57 -12.86 -1.35
N TYR A 257 1.36 -11.84 -1.64
CA TYR A 257 2.09 -11.64 -2.90
C TYR A 257 3.57 -11.99 -2.70
N ALA A 258 4.37 -12.01 -3.78
CA ALA A 258 5.82 -12.23 -3.68
C ALA A 258 6.51 -11.20 -2.78
N ASN A 259 6.07 -9.94 -2.93
CA ASN A 259 6.70 -8.74 -2.39
C ASN A 259 5.76 -7.96 -1.46
N GLY A 260 4.76 -8.62 -0.87
CA GLY A 260 3.91 -7.97 0.09
C GLY A 260 2.74 -8.82 0.54
N LEU A 261 2.13 -8.38 1.62
CA LEU A 261 0.90 -8.97 2.16
C LEU A 261 -0.16 -7.87 2.21
N ALA A 262 -1.24 -8.01 1.44
CA ALA A 262 -2.36 -7.08 1.51
C ALA A 262 -3.46 -7.63 2.40
N MET A 263 -4.08 -6.74 3.15
CA MET A 263 -5.20 -7.03 4.03
C MET A 263 -6.33 -6.07 3.67
N ARG A 264 -7.55 -6.58 3.63
CA ARG A 264 -8.76 -5.80 3.40
C ARG A 264 -9.82 -6.16 4.43
N GLY A 265 -10.41 -5.14 5.03
CA GLY A 265 -11.41 -5.30 6.09
C GLY A 265 -11.81 -3.94 6.66
N SER A 266 -12.39 -3.92 7.86
CA SER A 266 -12.62 -2.67 8.59
C SER A 266 -11.29 -2.01 8.96
N ALA A 267 -11.30 -0.69 9.21
CA ALA A 267 -10.08 0.02 9.62
C ALA A 267 -9.46 -0.52 10.91
N GLN A 268 -10.30 -0.99 11.85
CA GLN A 268 -9.84 -1.57 13.12
C GLN A 268 -9.29 -2.99 12.91
N ASP A 269 -10.01 -3.85 12.17
CA ASP A 269 -9.59 -5.23 11.93
C ASP A 269 -8.28 -5.29 11.14
N THR A 270 -8.14 -4.42 10.13
CA THR A 270 -6.91 -4.34 9.33
C THR A 270 -5.74 -3.79 10.13
N ALA A 271 -5.95 -2.82 11.02
CA ALA A 271 -4.90 -2.31 11.90
C ALA A 271 -4.43 -3.37 12.91
N TRP A 272 -5.37 -4.09 13.52
CA TRP A 272 -5.07 -5.16 14.46
C TRP A 272 -4.34 -6.33 13.79
N ALA A 273 -4.87 -6.82 12.67
CA ALA A 273 -4.24 -7.87 11.88
C ALA A 273 -2.84 -7.45 11.37
N HIS A 274 -2.67 -6.19 10.95
CA HIS A 274 -1.36 -5.66 10.57
C HIS A 274 -0.37 -5.80 11.71
N GLY A 275 -0.70 -5.30 12.91
CA GLY A 275 0.18 -5.39 14.09
C GLY A 275 0.57 -6.83 14.40
N LEU A 276 -0.41 -7.73 14.46
CA LEU A 276 -0.20 -9.15 14.75
C LEU A 276 0.72 -9.82 13.75
N LEU A 277 0.47 -9.63 12.45
CA LEU A 277 1.26 -10.28 11.41
C LEU A 277 2.68 -9.73 11.36
N VAL A 278 2.83 -8.43 11.53
CA VAL A 278 4.14 -7.79 11.60
C VAL A 278 4.98 -8.31 12.76
N GLU A 279 4.37 -8.55 13.92
CA GLU A 279 5.00 -9.12 15.11
C GLU A 279 5.36 -10.60 14.91
N ALA A 280 4.41 -11.40 14.42
CA ALA A 280 4.62 -12.84 14.19
C ALA A 280 5.66 -13.11 13.09
N LEU A 281 5.68 -12.31 12.02
CA LEU A 281 6.54 -12.53 10.86
C LEU A 281 7.99 -12.07 11.06
N THR A 282 8.34 -11.42 12.17
CA THR A 282 9.74 -11.05 12.48
C THR A 282 10.64 -12.30 12.55
N ALA A 283 10.09 -13.44 12.96
CA ALA A 283 10.78 -14.72 13.05
C ALA A 283 10.71 -15.58 11.78
N ALA A 284 9.89 -15.17 10.81
CA ALA A 284 9.61 -15.96 9.62
C ALA A 284 10.77 -15.85 8.61
N PRO A 285 10.89 -16.81 7.67
CA PRO A 285 11.86 -16.74 6.57
C PRO A 285 11.40 -15.73 5.50
N ALA A 286 11.17 -14.48 5.91
CA ALA A 286 10.71 -13.37 5.09
C ALA A 286 11.35 -12.06 5.53
N TYR A 287 11.56 -11.15 4.59
CA TYR A 287 12.03 -9.79 4.89
C TYR A 287 10.84 -8.84 4.89
N GLN A 288 10.73 -7.96 5.88
CA GLN A 288 9.73 -6.90 5.90
C GLN A 288 10.24 -5.60 5.25
N THR A 289 11.48 -5.58 4.74
CA THR A 289 12.11 -4.44 4.08
C THR A 289 12.47 -4.74 2.63
N PHE A 290 12.57 -3.70 1.80
CA PHE A 290 13.03 -3.82 0.41
C PHE A 290 14.47 -3.35 0.22
N ASP A 291 14.96 -2.47 1.10
CA ASP A 291 16.32 -1.95 0.98
C ASP A 291 17.35 -3.03 1.35
N PRO A 292 18.39 -3.27 0.52
CA PRO A 292 19.40 -4.29 0.81
C PRO A 292 20.10 -4.10 2.16
N GLY A 293 20.39 -2.86 2.55
CA GLY A 293 21.03 -2.56 3.84
C GLY A 293 20.09 -2.85 5.01
N ALA A 294 18.79 -2.53 4.87
CA ALA A 294 17.79 -2.91 5.87
C ALA A 294 17.60 -4.44 5.94
N GLN A 295 17.61 -5.13 4.81
CA GLN A 295 17.51 -6.60 4.75
C GLN A 295 18.72 -7.29 5.39
N ASP A 296 19.91 -6.69 5.32
CA ASP A 296 21.09 -7.20 6.00
C ASP A 296 20.90 -7.14 7.53
N ILE A 297 20.32 -6.05 8.06
CA ILE A 297 19.95 -5.96 9.48
C ILE A 297 18.89 -6.99 9.85
N GLU A 298 17.82 -7.14 9.07
CA GLU A 298 16.80 -8.16 9.31
C GLU A 298 17.39 -9.58 9.35
N ARG A 299 18.36 -9.86 8.46
CA ARG A 299 19.06 -11.16 8.45
C ARG A 299 19.83 -11.39 9.75
N GLN A 300 20.46 -10.37 10.30
CA GLN A 300 21.15 -10.45 11.60
C GLN A 300 20.15 -10.62 12.76
N ILE A 301 19.06 -9.87 12.78
CA ILE A 301 18.00 -10.03 13.79
C ILE A 301 17.46 -11.47 13.75
N ARG A 302 17.18 -11.98 12.54
CA ARG A 302 16.69 -13.36 12.35
C ARG A 302 17.69 -14.40 12.82
N SER A 303 18.99 -14.20 12.62
CA SER A 303 20.00 -15.15 13.07
C SER A 303 20.06 -15.24 14.59
N VAL A 304 19.98 -14.09 15.29
CA VAL A 304 19.87 -14.05 16.76
C VAL A 304 18.60 -14.76 17.21
N TRP A 305 17.48 -14.52 16.52
CA TRP A 305 16.20 -15.15 16.83
C TRP A 305 16.20 -16.68 16.61
N ALA A 306 16.91 -17.15 15.59
CA ALA A 306 17.07 -18.57 15.33
C ALA A 306 17.87 -19.25 16.46
N VAL A 307 18.89 -18.59 17.02
CA VAL A 307 19.65 -19.10 18.17
C VAL A 307 18.78 -19.06 19.43
N PHE A 308 18.12 -17.93 19.71
CA PHE A 308 17.24 -17.78 20.86
C PHE A 308 16.18 -18.89 20.92
N ARG A 309 15.48 -19.16 19.80
CA ARG A 309 14.42 -20.18 19.72
C ARG A 309 14.87 -21.61 19.95
N GLN A 310 16.16 -21.94 19.83
CA GLN A 310 16.65 -23.30 20.10
C GLN A 310 16.48 -23.69 21.58
N ASN A 311 16.68 -22.73 22.49
CA ASN A 311 16.46 -22.93 23.91
C ASN A 311 16.12 -21.59 24.61
N PRO A 312 14.86 -21.14 24.55
CA PRO A 312 14.48 -19.83 25.09
C PRO A 312 14.83 -19.67 26.57
N ALA A 313 14.58 -20.69 27.39
CA ALA A 313 14.81 -20.63 28.84
C ALA A 313 16.30 -20.44 29.20
N ALA A 314 17.22 -21.01 28.41
CA ALA A 314 18.66 -20.83 28.62
C ALA A 314 19.21 -19.54 28.01
N HIS A 315 18.49 -18.94 27.07
CA HIS A 315 18.94 -17.77 26.31
C HIS A 315 18.34 -16.44 26.78
N VAL A 316 17.34 -16.46 27.67
CA VAL A 316 16.86 -15.26 28.36
C VAL A 316 17.99 -14.67 29.21
N GLY A 317 18.28 -13.38 29.02
CA GLY A 317 19.37 -12.67 29.70
C GLY A 317 20.78 -13.10 29.29
N ALA A 318 20.92 -13.80 28.16
CA ALA A 318 22.24 -14.24 27.69
C ALA A 318 23.06 -13.06 27.16
N ALA A 319 24.13 -12.71 27.87
CA ALA A 319 25.00 -11.57 27.54
C ALA A 319 25.53 -11.58 26.09
N ALA A 320 25.78 -12.76 25.51
CA ALA A 320 26.23 -12.87 24.12
C ALA A 320 25.16 -12.44 23.10
N LEU A 321 23.89 -12.74 23.35
CA LEU A 321 22.79 -12.34 22.47
C LEU A 321 22.45 -10.85 22.65
N GLU A 322 22.53 -10.35 23.88
CA GLU A 322 22.37 -8.92 24.19
C GLU A 322 23.47 -8.08 23.54
N ALA A 323 24.74 -8.50 23.65
CA ALA A 323 25.86 -7.83 22.98
C ALA A 323 25.68 -7.81 21.44
N ARG A 324 25.13 -8.89 20.88
CA ARG A 324 24.84 -8.95 19.45
C ARG A 324 23.70 -8.02 19.05
N LEU A 325 22.69 -7.85 19.90
CA LEU A 325 21.63 -6.86 19.71
C LEU A 325 22.15 -5.42 19.81
N ASP A 326 23.10 -5.14 20.71
CA ASP A 326 23.74 -3.83 20.82
C ASP A 326 24.56 -3.47 19.57
N GLU A 327 25.22 -4.46 18.97
CA GLU A 327 25.87 -4.31 17.65
C GLU A 327 24.86 -3.95 16.57
N ILE A 328 23.77 -4.72 16.46
CA ILE A 328 22.70 -4.47 15.50
C ILE A 328 22.11 -3.05 15.69
N THR A 329 21.89 -2.63 16.93
CA THR A 329 21.33 -1.30 17.25
C THR A 329 22.28 -0.18 16.82
N ARG A 330 23.60 -0.37 16.94
CA ARG A 330 24.61 0.58 16.43
C ARG A 330 24.61 0.63 14.90
N GLU A 331 24.44 -0.50 14.23
CA GLU A 331 24.32 -0.53 12.76
C GLU A 331 23.05 0.18 12.28
N ILE A 332 21.90 -0.05 12.94
CA ILE A 332 20.63 0.64 12.65
C ILE A 332 20.77 2.17 12.75
N ARG A 333 21.51 2.69 13.74
CA ARG A 333 21.72 4.13 13.92
C ARG A 333 22.37 4.79 12.70
N ASN A 334 23.29 4.09 12.04
CA ASN A 334 24.07 4.63 10.92
C ASN A 334 23.54 4.18 9.55
N LEU A 335 22.39 3.51 9.52
CA LEU A 335 21.82 2.92 8.30
C LEU A 335 21.24 4.01 7.37
N PRO A 336 21.76 4.20 6.15
CA PRO A 336 21.34 5.28 5.26
C PRO A 336 20.09 4.89 4.43
N VAL A 337 18.95 4.71 5.10
CA VAL A 337 17.69 4.28 4.47
C VAL A 337 16.53 5.26 4.75
N ASP A 338 15.45 5.13 3.99
CA ASP A 338 14.21 5.89 4.25
C ASP A 338 13.62 5.54 5.62
N TYR A 339 12.96 6.51 6.26
CA TYR A 339 12.38 6.36 7.59
C TYR A 339 11.46 5.13 7.70
N LYS A 340 10.71 4.78 6.64
CA LYS A 340 9.82 3.61 6.65
C LYS A 340 10.59 2.30 6.80
N GLU A 341 11.70 2.14 6.06
CA GLU A 341 12.56 0.96 6.15
C GLU A 341 13.28 0.93 7.50
N TRP A 342 13.77 2.09 7.96
CA TRP A 342 14.42 2.23 9.26
C TRP A 342 13.49 1.85 10.44
N GLN A 343 12.24 2.31 10.41
CA GLN A 343 11.25 2.02 11.46
C GLN A 343 10.99 0.50 11.58
N ILE A 344 11.02 -0.23 10.46
CA ILE A 344 10.77 -1.67 10.44
C ILE A 344 11.87 -2.43 11.17
N VAL A 345 13.14 -2.17 10.82
CA VAL A 345 14.29 -2.83 11.48
C VAL A 345 14.42 -2.41 12.94
N TYR A 346 14.12 -1.15 13.27
CA TYR A 346 14.11 -0.67 14.65
C TYR A 346 13.03 -1.38 15.48
N ARG A 347 11.80 -1.50 14.96
CA ARG A 347 10.73 -2.24 15.63
C ARG A 347 11.07 -3.71 15.83
N GLN A 348 11.68 -4.37 14.85
CA GLN A 348 12.11 -5.77 15.00
C GLN A 348 13.22 -5.92 16.05
N ALA A 349 14.16 -4.97 16.14
CA ALA A 349 15.17 -4.95 17.18
C ALA A 349 14.54 -4.79 18.59
N LEU A 350 13.50 -3.95 18.72
CA LEU A 350 12.74 -3.86 19.97
C LEU A 350 11.99 -5.15 20.32
N GLN A 351 11.42 -5.84 19.34
CA GLN A 351 10.79 -7.15 19.57
C GLN A 351 11.82 -8.20 20.00
N LEU A 352 13.01 -8.17 19.42
CA LEU A 352 14.15 -9.01 19.79
C LEU A 352 14.60 -8.73 21.23
N ASP A 353 14.81 -7.46 21.59
CA ASP A 353 15.15 -7.02 22.96
C ASP A 353 14.16 -7.58 23.99
N ARG A 354 12.86 -7.42 23.71
CA ARG A 354 11.79 -7.90 24.60
C ARG A 354 11.91 -9.39 24.89
N ALA A 355 12.05 -10.26 23.88
CA ALA A 355 12.13 -11.69 24.21
C ALA A 355 13.50 -12.11 24.75
N LEU A 356 14.61 -11.41 24.43
CA LEU A 356 15.88 -11.65 25.12
C LEU A 356 15.77 -11.37 26.62
N ARG A 357 14.94 -10.40 27.03
CA ARG A 357 14.58 -10.14 28.44
C ARG A 357 13.55 -11.11 29.01
N GLY A 358 13.05 -12.06 28.22
CA GLY A 358 11.97 -12.98 28.62
C GLY A 358 10.58 -12.35 28.64
N GLU A 359 10.42 -11.12 28.12
CA GLU A 359 9.12 -10.48 28.01
C GLU A 359 8.33 -11.06 26.83
N LYS A 360 7.02 -11.24 27.03
CA LYS A 360 6.10 -11.59 25.94
C LYS A 360 5.96 -10.42 24.97
N GLN A 361 5.72 -10.75 23.71
CA GLN A 361 5.37 -9.75 22.71
C GLN A 361 4.01 -9.13 23.03
N MET A 362 3.87 -7.83 22.73
CA MET A 362 2.77 -7.03 23.27
C MET A 362 1.42 -7.49 22.73
N LEU A 363 1.34 -7.82 21.45
CA LEU A 363 0.06 -8.20 20.84
C LEU A 363 -0.26 -9.67 21.09
N GLU A 364 0.74 -10.56 21.12
CA GLU A 364 0.54 -11.95 21.53
C GLU A 364 0.06 -12.08 23.00
N ALA A 365 0.52 -11.21 23.90
CA ALA A 365 0.16 -11.28 25.33
C ALA A 365 -1.31 -10.93 25.61
N THR A 366 -1.90 -10.01 24.85
CA THR A 366 -3.26 -9.49 25.11
C THR A 366 -4.37 -10.55 25.05
N VAL A 367 -4.23 -11.58 24.22
CA VAL A 367 -5.26 -12.64 24.07
C VAL A 367 -5.23 -13.64 25.22
N VAL A 368 -4.08 -13.89 25.84
CA VAL A 368 -4.01 -14.78 27.01
C VAL A 368 -4.73 -14.15 28.20
N ALA A 369 -4.60 -12.84 28.37
CA ALA A 369 -5.32 -12.10 29.41
C ALA A 369 -6.84 -12.12 29.17
N ASP A 370 -7.29 -11.79 27.97
CA ASP A 370 -8.72 -11.78 27.60
C ASP A 370 -9.39 -13.16 27.76
N ARG A 371 -8.65 -14.24 27.47
CA ARG A 371 -9.13 -15.62 27.62
C ARG A 371 -9.15 -16.08 29.09
N LEU A 372 -8.22 -15.61 29.92
CA LEU A 372 -8.22 -15.89 31.36
C LEU A 372 -9.38 -15.16 32.05
N GLU A 373 -9.64 -13.89 31.70
CA GLU A 373 -10.78 -13.13 32.22
C GLU A 373 -12.15 -13.75 31.82
N THR A 374 -12.23 -14.31 30.61
CA THR A 374 -13.44 -15.02 30.13
C THR A 374 -13.65 -16.38 30.82
N HIS A 375 -12.60 -17.01 31.33
CA HIS A 375 -12.70 -18.30 32.04
C HIS A 375 -12.86 -18.15 33.56
N GLU A 376 -12.28 -17.13 34.19
CA GLU A 376 -12.44 -16.87 35.64
C GLU A 376 -13.87 -16.43 36.01
N SER A 377 -14.59 -15.79 35.08
CA SER A 377 -15.96 -15.31 35.32
C SER A 377 -17.04 -16.40 35.41
N THR A 378 -16.69 -17.68 35.22
CA THR A 378 -17.64 -18.82 35.39
C THR A 378 -17.42 -19.62 36.68
N GLN A 379 -16.38 -19.34 37.47
CA GLN A 379 -16.00 -20.19 38.61
C GLN A 379 -15.74 -19.43 39.91
N GLU A 380 -16.50 -18.39 40.21
CA GLU A 380 -16.54 -17.80 41.56
C GLU A 380 -17.98 -17.61 42.03
N ALA A 381 -18.58 -18.71 42.47
CA ALA A 381 -19.59 -18.67 43.52
C ALA A 381 -19.37 -19.85 44.46
N HIS A 382 -19.13 -19.52 45.74
CA HIS A 382 -19.31 -20.37 46.92
C HIS A 382 -18.07 -21.07 47.52
N MET A 383 -17.30 -20.36 48.37
CA MET A 383 -17.20 -20.57 49.83
C MET A 383 -15.91 -19.96 50.42
N THR A 384 -16.08 -19.27 51.55
CA THR A 384 -15.08 -18.99 52.61
C THR A 384 -15.69 -19.44 53.96
N PRO A 385 -14.98 -19.54 55.11
CA PRO A 385 -13.63 -19.03 55.43
C PRO A 385 -12.73 -19.99 56.28
N GLU A 386 -11.48 -19.57 56.55
CA GLU A 386 -10.89 -19.40 57.91
C GLU A 386 -9.39 -19.79 58.11
N SER A 387 -8.62 -18.80 58.59
CA SER A 387 -7.38 -18.80 59.40
C SER A 387 -6.08 -19.50 58.93
N ALA A 388 -5.00 -18.70 58.78
CA ALA A 388 -3.81 -18.75 59.66
C ALA A 388 -2.75 -17.69 59.27
N GLU A 389 -2.12 -17.15 60.32
CA GLU A 389 -1.23 -15.99 60.41
C GLU A 389 0.23 -16.16 59.90
N THR A 390 0.75 -15.07 59.33
CA THR A 390 2.04 -14.41 59.68
C THR A 390 3.39 -15.08 59.37
N ARG A 391 4.02 -14.67 58.25
CA ARG A 391 5.38 -14.04 58.16
C ARG A 391 5.99 -14.14 56.76
N ALA A 392 6.22 -13.00 56.12
CA ALA A 392 7.56 -12.51 55.78
C ALA A 392 7.46 -11.18 55.01
N LEU A 393 8.08 -10.15 55.58
CA LEU A 393 8.30 -8.83 54.99
C LEU A 393 8.94 -8.93 53.60
N SER A 394 8.47 -8.14 52.64
CA SER A 394 9.24 -7.86 51.42
C SER A 394 8.65 -6.65 50.71
N VAL A 395 9.34 -5.50 50.82
CA VAL A 395 9.67 -4.44 49.83
C VAL A 395 8.60 -3.92 48.83
N GLY A 396 7.52 -4.63 48.56
CA GLY A 396 6.43 -4.27 47.66
C GLY A 396 5.48 -3.18 48.18
N THR A 397 5.49 -2.86 49.48
CA THR A 397 4.58 -1.85 50.03
C THR A 397 5.07 -0.42 49.83
N LEU A 398 6.36 -0.20 49.50
CA LEU A 398 6.90 1.16 49.25
C LEU A 398 6.84 1.59 47.78
N ILE A 399 6.64 0.64 46.84
CA ILE A 399 6.45 0.94 45.41
C ILE A 399 4.98 1.32 45.13
N ASN A 400 4.04 0.82 45.93
CA ASN A 400 2.61 1.01 45.70
C ASN A 400 2.08 2.40 46.09
N GLU A 401 2.87 3.21 46.82
CA GLU A 401 2.46 4.56 47.24
C GLU A 401 3.04 5.68 46.35
N ILE A 402 3.97 5.36 45.45
CA ILE A 402 4.48 6.30 44.42
C ILE A 402 3.77 6.08 43.07
N MET A 403 3.33 4.86 42.77
CA MET A 403 2.59 4.53 41.54
C MET A 403 1.07 4.77 41.62
N GLY A 404 0.57 5.18 42.79
CA GLY A 404 -0.85 5.45 43.04
C GLY A 404 -1.34 6.87 42.68
N LYS A 405 -0.48 7.79 42.23
CA LYS A 405 -0.89 9.21 42.01
C LYS A 405 -0.61 9.85 40.65
N VAL A 406 -0.17 9.13 39.62
CA VAL A 406 0.02 9.72 38.27
C VAL A 406 -0.71 8.99 37.13
N THR A 407 -1.10 7.73 37.31
CA THR A 407 -1.66 6.88 36.23
C THR A 407 -3.17 6.65 36.29
N LEU A 408 -3.94 7.54 36.92
CA LEU A 408 -5.41 7.51 36.86
C LEU A 408 -6.08 8.77 36.27
N LEU A 409 -5.31 9.82 35.93
CA LEU A 409 -5.83 10.98 35.21
C LEU A 409 -5.45 10.99 33.71
N ALA A 410 -4.25 10.56 33.33
CA ALA A 410 -3.84 10.57 31.93
C ALA A 410 -4.62 9.58 31.05
N LYS A 411 -4.99 8.40 31.58
CA LYS A 411 -5.74 7.40 30.80
C LYS A 411 -7.21 7.80 30.57
N LYS A 412 -7.84 8.50 31.52
CA LYS A 412 -9.24 8.91 31.38
C LYS A 412 -9.43 10.13 30.48
N GLU A 413 -8.50 11.09 30.48
CA GLU A 413 -8.57 12.25 29.58
C GLU A 413 -8.15 11.92 28.14
N ILE A 414 -7.20 10.99 27.93
CA ILE A 414 -6.74 10.62 26.58
C ILE A 414 -7.74 9.69 25.86
N GLU A 415 -8.43 8.79 26.57
CA GLU A 415 -9.48 7.98 25.94
C GLU A 415 -10.72 8.79 25.59
N LEU A 416 -11.16 9.71 26.46
CA LEU A 416 -12.30 10.57 26.16
C LEU A 416 -11.97 11.54 25.03
N ALA A 417 -10.81 12.20 25.06
CA ALA A 417 -10.40 13.10 23.97
C ALA A 417 -10.19 12.37 22.64
N LYS A 418 -9.72 11.12 22.63
CA LYS A 418 -9.47 10.37 21.39
C LYS A 418 -10.74 9.74 20.82
N VAL A 419 -11.71 9.38 21.66
CA VAL A 419 -13.03 8.90 21.23
C VAL A 419 -13.89 10.07 20.75
N GLU A 420 -13.89 11.19 21.46
CA GLU A 420 -14.67 12.38 21.09
C GLU A 420 -14.10 13.05 19.83
N VAL A 421 -12.76 13.24 19.73
CA VAL A 421 -12.13 13.82 18.52
C VAL A 421 -12.19 12.87 17.31
N LYS A 422 -12.11 11.55 17.49
CA LYS A 422 -12.20 10.62 16.35
C LYS A 422 -13.64 10.38 15.91
N ALA A 423 -14.60 10.32 16.83
CA ALA A 423 -16.02 10.24 16.49
C ALA A 423 -16.52 11.55 15.88
N ASP A 424 -16.11 12.72 16.39
CA ASP A 424 -16.43 14.01 15.76
C ASP A 424 -15.75 14.12 14.40
N MET A 425 -14.46 13.77 14.28
CA MET A 425 -13.76 13.92 13.00
C MET A 425 -14.20 12.90 11.96
N GLU A 426 -14.52 11.66 12.32
CA GLU A 426 -15.07 10.66 11.38
C GLU A 426 -16.54 10.92 11.05
N SER A 427 -17.36 11.40 11.98
CA SER A 427 -18.76 11.76 11.70
C SER A 427 -18.85 13.05 10.89
N GLU A 428 -18.01 14.06 11.16
CA GLU A 428 -17.88 15.26 10.33
C GLU A 428 -17.26 14.97 8.97
N LEU A 429 -16.25 14.09 8.85
CA LEU A 429 -15.69 13.70 7.54
C LEU A 429 -16.66 12.83 6.72
N ALA A 430 -17.40 11.93 7.36
CA ALA A 430 -18.42 11.14 6.68
C ALA A 430 -19.58 12.03 6.22
N MET A 431 -19.99 12.99 7.05
CA MET A 431 -20.99 14.00 6.72
C MET A 431 -20.50 14.95 5.61
N ALA A 432 -19.24 15.38 5.65
CA ALA A 432 -18.62 16.22 4.61
C ALA A 432 -18.45 15.49 3.27
N LYS A 433 -18.11 14.18 3.29
CA LYS A 433 -18.05 13.35 2.07
C LYS A 433 -19.44 13.08 1.51
N GLY A 434 -20.42 12.79 2.35
CA GLY A 434 -21.83 12.62 1.97
C GLY A 434 -22.43 13.90 1.38
N LEU A 435 -22.14 15.05 2.01
CA LEU A 435 -22.57 16.36 1.54
C LEU A 435 -21.89 16.73 0.21
N ALA A 436 -20.60 16.44 0.04
CA ALA A 436 -19.91 16.68 -1.23
C ALA A 436 -20.51 15.86 -2.38
N ILE A 437 -20.85 14.58 -2.13
CA ILE A 437 -21.52 13.72 -3.12
C ILE A 437 -22.95 14.21 -3.38
N ALA A 438 -23.71 14.60 -2.36
CA ALA A 438 -25.06 15.13 -2.50
C ALA A 438 -25.07 16.46 -3.29
N VAL A 439 -24.13 17.37 -3.00
CA VAL A 439 -23.92 18.61 -3.76
C VAL A 439 -23.56 18.29 -5.21
N LEU A 440 -22.64 17.35 -5.45
CA LEU A 440 -22.26 16.95 -6.80
C LEU A 440 -23.45 16.39 -7.59
N VAL A 441 -24.22 15.48 -7.00
CA VAL A 441 -25.41 14.89 -7.63
C VAL A 441 -26.49 15.96 -7.86
N THR A 442 -26.69 16.87 -6.93
CA THR A 442 -27.64 17.98 -7.08
C THR A 442 -27.23 18.93 -8.20
N VAL A 443 -25.95 19.27 -8.31
CA VAL A 443 -25.41 20.09 -9.39
C VAL A 443 -25.58 19.39 -10.74
N LEU A 444 -25.31 18.08 -10.82
CA LEU A 444 -25.52 17.30 -12.04
C LEU A 444 -27.01 17.23 -12.43
N GLY A 445 -27.91 17.01 -11.46
CA GLY A 445 -29.35 17.02 -11.68
C GLY A 445 -29.87 18.39 -12.14
N LEU A 446 -29.40 19.48 -11.52
CA LEU A 446 -29.73 20.83 -11.93
C LEU A 446 -29.23 21.14 -13.35
N ASN A 447 -28.05 20.63 -13.73
CA ASN A 447 -27.55 20.76 -15.09
C ASN A 447 -28.48 20.07 -16.10
N MET A 448 -28.96 18.86 -15.80
CA MET A 448 -29.93 18.15 -16.65
C MET A 448 -31.28 18.88 -16.72
N LEU A 449 -31.74 19.52 -15.64
CA LEU A 449 -32.94 20.37 -15.65
C LEU A 449 -32.76 21.60 -16.55
N LEU A 450 -31.58 22.24 -16.53
CA LEU A 450 -31.28 23.37 -17.43
C LEU A 450 -31.26 22.91 -18.89
N VAL A 451 -30.69 21.75 -19.19
CA VAL A 451 -30.72 21.16 -20.53
C VAL A 451 -32.17 20.88 -20.97
N ALA A 452 -33.00 20.31 -20.09
CA ALA A 452 -34.41 20.09 -20.35
C ALA A 452 -35.16 21.41 -20.61
N LEU A 453 -34.86 22.47 -19.86
CA LEU A 453 -35.46 23.79 -20.06
C LEU A 453 -35.07 24.41 -21.41
N VAL A 454 -33.81 24.23 -21.83
CA VAL A 454 -33.35 24.64 -23.17
C VAL A 454 -34.11 23.87 -24.25
N PHE A 455 -34.30 22.56 -24.11
CA PHE A 455 -35.08 21.77 -25.06
C PHE A 455 -36.57 22.17 -25.08
N ALA A 456 -37.16 22.49 -23.93
CA ALA A 456 -38.53 22.97 -23.85
C ALA A 456 -38.69 24.32 -24.58
N LEU A 457 -37.79 25.28 -24.35
CA LEU A 457 -37.81 26.55 -25.09
C LEU A 457 -37.50 26.36 -26.58
N ALA A 458 -36.68 25.37 -26.94
CA ALA A 458 -36.37 25.08 -28.34
C ALA A 458 -37.59 24.61 -29.16
N THR A 459 -38.72 24.30 -28.52
CA THR A 459 -39.99 24.01 -29.22
C THR A 459 -40.69 25.26 -29.77
N VAL A 460 -40.42 26.43 -29.18
CA VAL A 460 -41.06 27.72 -29.53
C VAL A 460 -40.08 28.73 -30.15
N MET A 461 -38.77 28.49 -30.10
CA MET A 461 -37.74 29.33 -30.71
C MET A 461 -36.52 28.50 -31.16
N PRO A 462 -35.60 29.03 -31.99
CA PRO A 462 -34.40 28.31 -32.38
C PRO A 462 -33.55 27.87 -31.17
N GLY A 463 -33.10 26.60 -31.16
CA GLY A 463 -32.40 26.02 -30.00
C GLY A 463 -31.12 26.75 -29.58
N TRP A 464 -30.42 27.38 -30.53
CA TRP A 464 -29.25 28.21 -30.22
C TRP A 464 -29.61 29.47 -29.43
N LEU A 465 -30.80 30.05 -29.68
CA LEU A 465 -31.31 31.23 -28.97
C LEU A 465 -31.81 30.85 -27.57
N ALA A 466 -32.49 29.70 -27.45
CA ALA A 466 -32.91 29.14 -26.16
C ALA A 466 -31.71 28.89 -25.24
N ALA A 467 -30.63 28.30 -25.76
CA ALA A 467 -29.39 28.08 -25.01
C ALA A 467 -28.73 29.40 -24.60
N LEU A 468 -28.73 30.42 -25.46
CA LEU A 468 -28.20 31.74 -25.16
C LEU A 468 -28.99 32.47 -24.08
N LEU A 469 -30.32 32.37 -24.08
CA LEU A 469 -31.17 33.02 -23.08
C LEU A 469 -30.99 32.41 -21.70
N ILE A 470 -31.06 31.09 -21.60
CA ILE A 470 -30.89 30.38 -20.31
C ILE A 470 -29.46 30.52 -19.80
N GLY A 471 -28.46 30.29 -20.66
CA GLY A 471 -27.05 30.42 -20.30
C GLY A 471 -26.65 31.84 -19.96
N GLY A 472 -27.09 32.82 -20.76
CA GLY A 472 -26.86 34.24 -20.52
C GLY A 472 -27.48 34.72 -19.22
N GLY A 473 -28.72 34.33 -18.93
CA GLY A 473 -29.40 34.64 -17.67
C GLY A 473 -28.63 34.12 -16.44
N LEU A 474 -28.16 32.87 -16.48
CA LEU A 474 -27.35 32.31 -15.40
C LEU A 474 -26.01 33.04 -15.19
N VAL A 475 -25.35 33.46 -16.27
CA VAL A 475 -24.10 34.22 -16.18
C VAL A 475 -24.32 35.58 -15.52
N VAL A 476 -25.42 36.27 -15.87
CA VAL A 476 -25.78 37.55 -15.24
C VAL A 476 -26.06 37.37 -13.75
N ILE A 477 -26.88 36.38 -13.38
CA ILE A 477 -27.20 36.08 -11.97
C ILE A 477 -25.93 35.70 -11.19
N GLY A 478 -25.09 34.83 -11.76
CA GLY A 478 -23.82 34.43 -11.14
C GLY A 478 -22.84 35.59 -10.97
N GLY A 479 -22.79 36.50 -11.96
CA GLY A 479 -21.99 37.73 -11.88
C GLY A 479 -22.43 38.66 -10.75
N ILE A 480 -23.76 38.85 -10.59
CA ILE A 480 -24.33 39.67 -9.51
C ILE A 480 -24.03 39.05 -8.14
N LEU A 481 -24.28 37.75 -7.97
CA LEU A 481 -24.00 37.05 -6.70
C LEU A 481 -22.51 37.06 -6.35
N GLY A 482 -21.64 36.86 -7.35
CA GLY A 482 -20.19 36.93 -7.18
C GLY A 482 -19.73 38.33 -6.77
N TYR A 483 -20.26 39.37 -7.40
CA TYR A 483 -19.96 40.76 -7.07
C TYR A 483 -20.43 41.15 -5.65
N VAL A 484 -21.66 40.75 -5.26
CA VAL A 484 -22.19 40.97 -3.91
C VAL A 484 -21.37 40.23 -2.85
N SER A 485 -20.95 38.99 -3.13
CA SER A 485 -20.12 38.22 -2.21
C SER A 485 -18.72 38.83 -2.06
N TRP A 486 -18.15 39.34 -3.15
CA TRP A 486 -16.83 39.97 -3.18
C TRP A 486 -16.80 41.31 -2.43
N THR A 487 -17.89 42.08 -2.53
CA THR A 487 -18.05 43.36 -1.82
C THR A 487 -18.29 43.18 -0.31
N ARG A 488 -18.74 42.00 0.14
CA ARG A 488 -18.96 41.66 1.55
C ARG A 488 -17.83 40.82 2.18
N ARG A 489 -16.69 40.66 1.50
CA ARG A 489 -15.57 39.87 2.02
C ARG A 489 -15.03 40.48 3.32
N VAL A 490 -14.96 39.68 4.39
CA VAL A 490 -14.37 40.08 5.67
C VAL A 490 -12.84 40.07 5.53
N THR A 491 -12.21 41.25 5.57
CA THR A 491 -10.76 41.43 5.33
C THR A 491 -9.86 41.19 6.54
N SER A 492 -10.38 40.75 7.69
CA SER A 492 -9.56 40.43 8.87
C SER A 492 -10.08 39.21 9.65
N PRO A 493 -9.71 37.97 9.27
CA PRO A 493 -10.21 36.77 9.96
C PRO A 493 -9.37 36.29 11.16
N LEU A 494 -8.29 36.97 11.58
CA LEU A 494 -7.41 36.43 12.65
C LEU A 494 -6.99 37.49 13.68
N ALA A 495 -7.97 38.08 14.38
CA ALA A 495 -7.69 38.89 15.58
C ALA A 495 -7.35 38.01 16.81
N LEU A 496 -7.90 36.79 16.88
CA LEU A 496 -7.70 35.86 18.01
C LEU A 496 -6.33 35.14 17.97
N THR A 497 -5.80 34.84 16.78
CA THR A 497 -4.50 34.15 16.62
C THR A 497 -3.29 35.03 16.91
N ARG A 498 -3.43 36.36 16.78
CA ARG A 498 -2.32 37.29 17.04
C ARG A 498 -2.07 37.49 18.55
N LYS A 499 -3.08 37.25 19.40
CA LYS A 499 -2.94 37.37 20.85
C LYS A 499 -2.17 36.18 21.44
N THR A 500 -2.50 34.96 21.01
CA THR A 500 -1.86 33.72 21.48
C THR A 500 -0.38 33.64 21.08
N ILE A 501 -0.02 34.03 19.85
CA ILE A 501 1.39 34.02 19.41
C ILE A 501 2.23 35.07 20.18
N ARG A 502 1.61 36.16 20.63
CA ARG A 502 2.34 37.20 21.37
C ARG A 502 2.53 36.80 22.83
N GLU A 503 1.55 36.14 23.44
CA GLU A 503 1.65 35.51 24.77
C GLU A 503 2.72 34.40 24.77
N ASP A 504 2.76 33.54 23.75
CA ASP A 504 3.78 32.49 23.61
C ASP A 504 5.20 33.05 23.51
N SER A 505 5.37 34.20 22.85
CA SER A 505 6.69 34.84 22.71
C SER A 505 7.18 35.50 24.02
N GLN A 506 6.26 35.94 24.88
CA GLN A 506 6.61 36.48 26.19
C GLN A 506 6.97 35.37 27.16
N TRP A 507 6.26 34.25 27.12
CA TRP A 507 6.52 33.09 27.96
C TRP A 507 7.89 32.42 27.66
N VAL A 508 8.31 32.43 26.39
CA VAL A 508 9.66 31.97 26.00
C VAL A 508 10.76 32.93 26.48
N LYS A 509 10.49 34.24 26.53
CA LYS A 509 11.47 35.23 27.00
C LYS A 509 11.63 35.23 28.52
N GLU A 510 10.56 35.01 29.28
CA GLU A 510 10.62 34.87 30.74
C GLU A 510 11.32 33.59 31.21
N ARG A 511 11.49 32.61 30.31
CA ARG A 511 12.16 31.33 30.62
C ARG A 511 13.62 31.26 30.16
N LEU A 512 14.08 32.28 29.44
CA LEU A 512 15.44 32.43 28.92
C LEU A 512 16.20 33.63 29.54
N ALA A 513 15.55 34.39 30.41
CA ALA A 513 16.16 35.37 31.32
C ALA A 513 16.06 34.82 32.74
#